data_AF-X1UB01-F1
#
_entry.id   AF-X1UB01-F1
#
_cell.length_a   1.000
_cell.length_b   1.000
_cell.length_c   1.000
_cell.angle_alpha   90.00
_cell.angle_beta   90.00
_cell.angle_gamma   90.00
#
_symmetry.space_group_name_H-M   'P 1'
#
loop_
_entity.id
_entity.type
_entity.pdbx_description
1 polymer ?
#
loop_
_entity_poly.entity_id
_entity_poly.type
_entity_poly.pdbx_seq_one_letter_code
_entity_poly.pdbx_strand_id
1 'polypeptide(L)'
;RYADSTTAYQGYGRELSLDEIIITQEFATNHLRPDLKVLLDLTVDVAAARLLGSYADRMESAGRSFQERVRQGYLTLARAAPDNWLVVNGDQPKEKISGIIASHVEQEIIKDS
;
A
#
# COMPACT_ATOMS: atom_id res chain seq x y z
N ARG A 1 3.76 5.91 3.48
CA ARG A 1 4.07 4.51 3.86
C ARG A 1 3.99 4.44 5.38
N TYR A 2 3.19 3.53 5.95
CA TYR A 2 2.99 3.37 7.40
C TYR A 2 3.19 1.88 7.78
N ALA A 3 2.65 1.42 8.91
CA ALA A 3 2.75 0.03 9.37
C ALA A 3 2.41 -0.99 8.26
N ASP A 4 1.33 -0.80 7.51
CA ASP A 4 0.92 -1.74 6.45
C ASP A 4 2.02 -1.97 5.38
N SER A 5 2.91 -0.99 5.18
CA SER A 5 4.07 -1.17 4.30
C SER A 5 5.05 -2.21 4.86
N THR A 6 5.33 -2.20 6.15
CA THR A 6 6.16 -3.24 6.78
C THR A 6 5.52 -4.62 6.64
N THR A 7 4.20 -4.73 6.82
CA THR A 7 3.48 -6.00 6.65
C THR A 7 3.55 -6.50 5.20
N ALA A 8 3.31 -5.62 4.22
CA ALA A 8 3.39 -5.98 2.80
C ALA A 8 4.82 -6.38 2.39
N TYR A 9 5.83 -5.60 2.76
CA TYR A 9 7.21 -5.86 2.32
C TYR A 9 7.90 -6.98 3.10
N GLN A 10 7.77 -7.01 4.42
CA GLN A 10 8.48 -7.98 5.25
C GLN A 10 7.66 -9.25 5.47
N GLY A 11 6.36 -9.11 5.70
CA GLY A 11 5.47 -10.24 5.89
C GLY A 11 5.22 -10.99 4.59
N TYR A 12 4.59 -10.34 3.61
CA TYR A 12 4.30 -10.99 2.34
C TYR A 12 5.53 -11.06 1.43
N GLY A 13 6.25 -9.95 1.25
CA GLY A 13 7.42 -9.89 0.37
C GLY A 13 8.54 -10.84 0.81
N ARG A 14 8.98 -10.75 2.07
CA ARG A 14 10.06 -11.58 2.63
C ARG A 14 9.59 -12.83 3.36
N GLU A 15 8.28 -13.07 3.42
CA GLU A 15 7.71 -14.29 4.02
C GLU A 15 8.05 -14.43 5.51
N LEU A 16 8.18 -13.30 6.22
CA LEU A 16 8.30 -13.28 7.67
C LEU A 16 6.94 -13.48 8.33
N SER A 17 6.95 -13.91 9.60
CA SER A 17 5.73 -14.13 10.37
C SER A 17 4.89 -12.85 10.45
N LEU A 18 3.64 -12.93 9.97
CA LEU A 18 2.70 -11.81 10.03
C LEU A 18 2.35 -11.46 11.48
N ASP A 19 2.21 -12.46 12.35
CA ASP A 19 1.87 -12.28 13.76
C ASP A 19 2.97 -11.49 14.49
N GLU A 20 4.23 -11.84 14.26
CA GLU A 20 5.38 -11.13 14.85
C GLU A 20 5.45 -9.66 14.39
N ILE A 21 5.16 -9.43 13.10
CA ILE A 21 5.11 -8.09 12.52
C ILE A 21 3.98 -7.26 13.14
N ILE A 22 2.78 -7.82 13.24
CA ILE A 22 1.59 -7.14 13.78
C ILE A 22 1.82 -6.75 15.24
N ILE A 23 2.32 -7.67 16.07
CA ILE A 23 2.64 -7.40 17.48
C ILE A 23 3.65 -6.25 17.60
N THR A 24 4.71 -6.29 16.79
CA THR A 24 5.74 -5.26 16.79
C THR A 24 5.18 -3.90 16.39
N GLN A 25 4.31 -3.87 15.37
CA GLN A 25 3.68 -2.65 14.88
C GLN A 25 2.72 -2.05 15.91
N GLU A 26 1.86 -2.86 16.52
CA GLU A 26 0.92 -2.41 17.55
C GLU A 26 1.62 -1.76 18.73
N PHE A 27 2.69 -2.41 19.19
CA PHE A 27 3.55 -1.86 20.23
C PHE A 27 4.20 -0.53 19.79
N ALA A 28 4.81 -0.50 18.61
CA ALA A 28 5.54 0.67 18.12
C ALA A 28 4.63 1.88 17.84
N THR A 29 3.38 1.66 17.44
CA THR A 29 2.43 2.73 17.11
C THR A 29 1.51 3.10 18.27
N ASN A 30 1.63 2.46 19.43
CA ASN A 30 0.65 2.55 20.52
C ASN A 30 -0.79 2.40 19.99
N HIS A 31 -1.01 1.39 19.15
CA HIS A 31 -2.28 1.11 18.46
C HIS A 31 -2.81 2.20 17.52
N LEU A 32 -2.06 3.28 17.24
CA LEU A 32 -2.47 4.28 16.26
C LEU A 32 -2.63 3.65 14.87
N ARG A 33 -3.71 4.03 14.17
CA ARG A 33 -4.04 3.62 12.81
C ARG A 33 -4.47 4.84 12.00
N PRO A 34 -4.08 4.94 10.72
CA PRO A 34 -4.61 5.98 9.84
C PRO A 34 -6.11 5.77 9.60
N ASP A 35 -6.86 6.86 9.56
CA ASP A 35 -8.30 6.87 9.24
C ASP A 35 -8.55 6.48 7.77
N LEU A 36 -7.62 6.83 6.88
CA LEU A 36 -7.66 6.47 5.47
C LEU A 36 -6.28 6.04 4.95
N LYS A 37 -6.24 4.94 4.21
CA LYS A 37 -5.06 4.44 3.49
C LYS A 37 -5.36 4.37 2.00
N VAL A 38 -4.52 5.01 1.18
CA VAL A 38 -4.66 4.97 -0.28
C VAL A 38 -3.65 4.00 -0.86
N LEU A 39 -4.14 2.97 -1.55
CA LEU A 39 -3.33 2.04 -2.33
C LEU A 39 -3.44 2.37 -3.81
N LEU A 40 -2.32 2.76 -4.44
CA LEU A 40 -2.22 2.83 -5.90
C LEU A 40 -1.84 1.45 -6.42
N ASP A 41 -2.81 0.66 -6.87
CA ASP A 41 -2.56 -0.68 -7.39
C ASP A 41 -2.02 -0.60 -8.82
N LEU A 42 -0.85 -1.20 -9.02
CA LEU A 42 -0.16 -1.32 -10.29
C LEU A 42 0.24 -2.77 -10.50
N THR A 43 0.18 -3.23 -11.74
CA THR A 43 0.86 -4.47 -12.09
C THR A 43 2.37 -4.30 -11.91
N VAL A 44 3.07 -5.38 -11.54
CA VAL A 44 4.53 -5.35 -11.36
C VAL A 44 5.24 -4.91 -12.64
N ASP A 45 4.73 -5.32 -13.80
CA ASP A 45 5.28 -4.94 -15.11
C ASP A 45 5.17 -3.43 -15.36
N VAL A 46 4.00 -2.83 -15.10
CA VAL A 46 3.83 -1.37 -15.26
C VAL A 46 4.68 -0.61 -14.24
N ALA A 47 4.74 -1.07 -12.99
CA ALA A 47 5.57 -0.45 -11.96
C ALA A 47 7.06 -0.49 -12.34
N ALA A 48 7.55 -1.64 -12.82
CA ALA A 48 8.93 -1.79 -13.28
C ALA A 48 9.23 -0.87 -14.48
N ALA A 49 8.33 -0.77 -15.45
CA ALA A 49 8.49 0.11 -16.61
C ALA A 49 8.62 1.59 -16.21
N ARG A 50 7.89 2.04 -15.17
CA ARG A 50 7.98 3.40 -14.64
C ARG A 50 9.29 3.66 -13.88
N LEU A 51 9.87 2.64 -13.26
CA LEU A 51 11.12 2.74 -12.49
C LEU A 51 12.37 2.78 -13.38
N LEU A 52 12.31 2.34 -14.63
CA LEU A 52 13.46 2.33 -15.57
C LEU A 52 14.08 3.73 -15.82
N GLY A 53 13.38 4.81 -15.47
CA GLY A 53 13.88 6.19 -15.52
C GLY A 53 14.40 6.75 -14.19
N SER A 54 14.43 5.94 -13.12
CA SER A 54 14.80 6.34 -11.76
C SER A 54 15.80 5.37 -11.14
N TYR A 55 16.59 5.81 -10.16
CA TYR A 55 17.45 4.91 -9.39
C TYR A 55 16.57 3.94 -8.58
N ALA A 56 16.55 2.67 -8.98
CA ALA A 56 15.86 1.62 -8.25
C ALA A 56 16.59 1.36 -6.92
N ASP A 57 15.85 1.41 -5.81
CA ASP A 57 16.34 1.01 -4.47
C ASP A 57 16.51 -0.52 -4.39
N ARG A 58 17.33 -1.01 -3.44
CA ARG A 58 17.49 -2.43 -3.08
C ARG A 58 16.17 -3.19 -2.96
N MET A 59 15.12 -2.52 -2.48
CA MET A 59 13.79 -3.13 -2.35
C MET A 59 13.13 -3.37 -3.71
N GLU A 60 13.37 -2.50 -4.69
CA GLU A 60 12.85 -2.60 -6.04
C GLU A 60 13.65 -3.64 -6.87
N SER A 61 14.92 -3.87 -6.51
CA SER A 61 15.77 -4.89 -7.11
C SER A 61 15.55 -6.32 -6.60
N ALA A 62 14.61 -6.55 -5.67
CA ALA A 62 14.37 -7.86 -5.04
C ALA A 62 13.69 -8.92 -5.95
N GLY A 63 13.42 -8.57 -7.21
CA GLY A 63 12.90 -9.49 -8.24
C GLY A 63 11.38 -9.53 -8.34
N ARG A 64 10.88 -10.03 -9.48
CA ARG A 64 9.45 -10.02 -9.83
C ARG A 64 8.58 -10.72 -8.78
N SER A 65 8.96 -11.93 -8.35
CA SER A 65 8.16 -12.72 -7.39
C SER A 65 7.99 -12.00 -6.06
N PHE A 66 9.02 -11.29 -5.59
CA PHE A 66 8.94 -10.46 -4.40
C PHE A 66 7.91 -9.34 -4.59
N GLN A 67 7.99 -8.58 -5.69
CA GLN A 67 7.05 -7.50 -5.99
C GLN A 67 5.60 -8.00 -6.12
N GLU A 68 5.40 -9.18 -6.72
CA GLU A 68 4.06 -9.78 -6.81
C GLU A 68 3.50 -10.14 -5.43
N ARG A 69 4.32 -10.71 -4.53
CA ARG A 69 3.90 -10.97 -3.15
C ARG A 69 3.60 -9.67 -2.40
N VAL A 70 4.41 -8.63 -2.56
CA VAL A 70 4.16 -7.32 -1.93
C VAL A 70 2.84 -6.74 -2.40
N ARG A 71 2.58 -6.72 -3.72
CA ARG A 71 1.31 -6.26 -4.29
C ARG A 71 0.14 -7.06 -3.71
N GLN A 72 0.25 -8.38 -3.71
CA GLN A 72 -0.81 -9.25 -3.20
C GLN A 72 -1.02 -9.07 -1.69
N GLY A 73 0.04 -8.78 -0.92
CA GLY A 73 -0.03 -8.41 0.48
C GLY A 73 -0.87 -7.15 0.71
N TYR A 74 -0.59 -6.07 -0.03
CA TYR A 74 -1.40 -4.85 0.03
C TYR A 74 -2.87 -5.09 -0.34
N LEU A 75 -3.13 -5.85 -1.42
CA LEU A 75 -4.50 -6.18 -1.83
C LEU A 75 -5.23 -7.05 -0.81
N THR A 76 -4.50 -7.86 -0.03
CA THR A 76 -5.07 -8.67 1.06
C THR A 76 -5.40 -7.80 2.26
N LEU A 77 -4.49 -6.90 2.65
CA LEU A 77 -4.70 -5.93 3.74
C LEU A 77 -5.86 -4.99 3.44
N ALA A 78 -5.98 -4.51 2.20
CA ALA A 78 -7.08 -3.64 1.78
C ALA A 78 -8.43 -4.36 1.80
N ARG A 79 -8.47 -5.62 1.39
CA ARG A 79 -9.70 -6.45 1.45
C ARG A 79 -10.13 -6.77 2.88
N ALA A 80 -9.20 -6.86 3.81
CA ALA A 80 -9.49 -7.18 5.21
C ALA A 80 -10.05 -5.99 6.00
N ALA A 81 -9.87 -4.75 5.53
CA ALA A 81 -10.32 -3.53 6.21
C ALA A 81 -10.89 -2.51 5.21
N PRO A 82 -11.93 -2.85 4.42
CA PRO A 82 -12.39 -2.01 3.32
C PRO A 82 -12.80 -0.59 3.74
N ASP A 83 -13.20 -0.39 5.00
CA ASP A 83 -13.68 0.89 5.51
C ASP A 83 -12.57 1.96 5.62
N ASN A 84 -11.30 1.57 5.72
CA ASN A 84 -10.18 2.52 5.81
C ASN A 84 -9.15 2.37 4.68
N TRP A 85 -9.55 1.74 3.57
CA TRP A 85 -8.72 1.61 2.38
C TRP A 85 -9.43 2.11 1.12
N LEU A 86 -8.76 3.03 0.42
CA LEU A 86 -9.10 3.40 -0.95
C LEU A 86 -8.10 2.73 -1.91
N VAL A 87 -8.55 1.73 -2.66
CA VAL A 87 -7.76 1.11 -3.73
C VAL A 87 -8.04 1.82 -5.05
N VAL A 88 -7.03 2.46 -5.61
CA VAL A 88 -7.10 3.21 -6.87
C VAL A 88 -6.28 2.48 -7.93
N ASN A 89 -6.84 2.34 -9.13
CA ASN A 89 -6.09 1.85 -10.28
C ASN A 89 -4.97 2.85 -10.64
N GLY A 90 -3.73 2.46 -10.39
CA GLY A 90 -2.53 3.27 -10.63
C GLY A 90 -2.13 3.38 -12.10
N ASP A 91 -2.71 2.58 -13.00
CA ASP A 91 -2.45 2.62 -14.44
C ASP A 91 -3.10 3.85 -15.11
N GLN A 92 -3.99 4.55 -14.38
CA GLN A 92 -4.65 5.74 -14.88
C GLN A 92 -3.70 6.96 -14.94
N PRO A 93 -4.04 7.99 -15.74
CA PRO A 93 -3.34 9.26 -15.73
C PRO A 93 -3.32 9.89 -14.33
N LYS A 94 -2.24 10.60 -14.01
CA LYS A 94 -2.01 11.23 -12.71
C LYS A 94 -3.19 12.11 -12.29
N GLU A 95 -3.73 12.88 -13.22
CA GLU A 95 -4.84 13.82 -13.00
C GLU A 95 -6.10 13.08 -12.55
N LYS A 96 -6.37 11.92 -13.16
CA LYS A 96 -7.52 11.09 -12.82
C LYS A 96 -7.35 10.46 -11.44
N ILE A 97 -6.16 9.94 -11.13
CA ILE A 97 -5.81 9.40 -9.82
C ILE A 97 -5.98 10.48 -8.74
N SER A 98 -5.43 11.68 -8.95
CA SER A 98 -5.54 12.77 -7.98
C SER A 98 -6.99 13.21 -7.76
N GLY A 99 -7.81 13.24 -8.81
CA GLY A 99 -9.24 13.57 -8.70
C GLY A 99 -10.00 12.55 -7.84
N ILE A 100 -9.77 11.25 -8.07
CA ILE A 100 -10.38 10.17 -7.27
C ILE A 100 -10.01 10.32 -5.79
N ILE A 101 -8.72 10.55 -5.49
CA ILE A 101 -8.24 10.68 -4.12
C ILE A 101 -8.83 11.92 -3.45
N ALA A 102 -8.81 13.08 -4.12
CA ALA A 102 -9.33 14.32 -3.57
C ALA A 102 -10.82 14.21 -3.23
N SER A 103 -11.63 13.71 -4.16
CA SER A 103 -13.07 13.53 -3.94
C SER A 103 -13.38 12.57 -2.80
N HIS A 104 -12.58 11.51 -2.61
CA HIS A 104 -12.79 10.58 -1.50
C HIS A 104 -12.39 11.20 -0.15
N VAL A 105 -11.27 11.91 -0.09
CA VAL A 105 -10.84 12.62 1.13
C VAL A 105 -11.87 13.67 1.54
N GLU A 106 -12.43 14.43 0.60
CA GLU A 106 -13.51 15.39 0.89
C GLU A 106 -14.73 14.72 1.51
N GLN A 107 -15.12 13.53 1.03
CA GLN A 107 -16.24 12.78 1.59
C GLN A 107 -15.98 12.31 3.02
N GLU A 108 -14.76 11.85 3.33
CA GLU A 108 -14.41 11.43 4.70
C GLU A 108 -14.40 12.62 5.66
N ILE A 109 -13.84 13.76 5.27
CA ILE A 109 -13.83 14.98 6.11
C ILE A 109 -15.25 15.46 6.44
N ILE A 110 -16.17 15.37 5.48
CA ILE A 110 -17.57 15.78 5.67
C ILE A 110 -18.33 14.84 6.62
N LYS A 111 -18.00 13.54 6.67
CA LYS A 111 -18.64 12.59 7.60
C LYS A 111 -18.27 12.86 9.06
N ASP A 112 -17.08 13.39 9.31
CA ASP A 112 -16.56 13.69 10.64
C ASP A 112 -16.91 15.10 11.15
N SER A 113 -17.62 15.90 10.33
CA SER A 113 -18.06 17.28 10.63
C SER A 113 -19.51 17.35 11.10
#